data_AF-A0A7X6PRX3-F1
#
_entry.id   AF-A0A7X6PRX3-F1
#
_cell.length_a   1.000
_cell.length_b   1.000
_cell.length_c   1.000
_cell.angle_alpha   90.00
_cell.angle_beta   90.00
_cell.angle_gamma   90.00
#
_symmetry.space_group_name_H-M   'P 1'
#
loop_
_entity.id
_entity.type
_entity.pdbx_description
1 polymer ?
#
loop_
_entity_poly.entity_id
_entity_poly.type
_entity_poly.pdbx_seq_one_letter_code
_entity_poly.pdbx_strand_id
1 'polypeptide(L)'
;YHRDGTMRVDGNMGSELHYEPNSYGNWKDHPQTAEPIQEGGDVYQYDFREDDHDYFTQPGILFRNMNPEQQLVLFENTARNMGDSTLQIKHRHINHCYIADPEYGKGVAQALGISIDDVDLMPMISDSRTTWMKDNARGSDLNIPTKPANPMTAMELPPKGRDTNVEDPMMLSRWEDDPHVL
;
A
#
# COMPACT_ATOMS: atom_id res chain seq x y z
N TYR A 1 13.28 -19.71 30.56
CA TYR A 1 12.32 -19.42 31.63
C TYR A 1 10.96 -20.06 31.35
N HIS A 2 10.25 -19.67 30.27
CA HIS A 2 8.90 -20.17 29.96
C HIS A 2 8.76 -21.71 30.04
N ARG A 3 7.71 -22.18 30.72
CA ARG A 3 7.41 -23.59 30.97
C ARG A 3 6.13 -24.01 30.26
N ASP A 4 6.06 -25.31 29.99
CA ASP A 4 4.93 -26.00 29.37
C ASP A 4 4.61 -25.41 27.99
N GLY A 5 3.32 -25.30 27.65
CA GLY A 5 2.82 -24.95 26.33
C GLY A 5 2.47 -26.19 25.49
N THR A 6 1.53 -26.02 24.57
CA THR A 6 1.12 -27.09 23.68
C THR A 6 2.31 -27.57 22.85
N MET A 7 2.45 -28.89 22.71
CA MET A 7 3.54 -29.53 21.96
C MET A 7 4.96 -29.19 22.47
N ARG A 8 5.15 -29.12 23.78
CA ARG A 8 6.50 -28.96 24.37
C ARG A 8 7.33 -30.24 24.20
N VAL A 9 8.39 -30.16 23.41
CA VAL A 9 9.23 -31.33 23.00
C VAL A 9 10.70 -31.23 23.42
N ASP A 10 11.12 -30.14 24.06
CA ASP A 10 12.53 -29.82 24.39
C ASP A 10 12.94 -30.26 25.82
N GLY A 11 12.11 -31.04 26.51
CA GLY A 11 12.34 -31.45 27.90
C GLY A 11 11.94 -30.42 28.96
N ASN A 12 11.39 -29.26 28.55
CA ASN A 12 10.75 -28.28 29.42
C ASN A 12 11.62 -27.81 30.62
N MET A 13 12.95 -27.79 30.42
CA MET A 13 13.95 -27.44 31.45
C MET A 13 13.86 -28.30 32.74
N GLY A 14 13.21 -29.46 32.67
CA GLY A 14 13.12 -30.43 33.76
C GLY A 14 12.62 -29.85 35.08
N SER A 15 13.25 -30.29 36.18
CA SER A 15 12.95 -29.86 37.55
C SER A 15 13.66 -28.57 37.98
N GLU A 16 14.29 -27.86 37.05
CA GLU A 16 14.90 -26.57 37.36
C GLU A 16 13.84 -25.61 37.96
N LEU A 17 14.23 -24.77 38.91
CA LEU A 17 13.32 -23.78 39.50
C LEU A 17 12.70 -22.92 38.40
N HIS A 18 11.43 -22.56 38.53
CA HIS A 18 10.70 -21.81 37.50
C HIS A 18 10.29 -20.41 37.98
N TYR A 19 11.00 -19.85 38.96
CA TYR A 19 10.70 -18.54 39.53
C TYR A 19 11.98 -17.75 39.84
N GLU A 20 11.83 -16.44 39.90
CA GLU A 20 12.85 -15.44 40.23
C GLU A 20 12.17 -14.31 41.03
N PRO A 21 12.82 -13.75 42.07
CA PRO A 21 14.16 -14.05 42.59
C PRO A 21 14.27 -15.42 43.28
N ASN A 22 15.41 -16.08 43.18
CA ASN A 22 15.70 -17.34 43.88
C ASN A 22 17.16 -17.39 44.41
N SER A 23 17.40 -18.18 45.44
CA SER A 23 18.72 -18.29 46.10
C SER A 23 19.71 -19.23 45.40
N TYR A 24 19.31 -19.85 44.28
CA TYR A 24 20.06 -20.92 43.61
C TYR A 24 20.73 -20.44 42.31
N GLY A 25 20.50 -19.18 41.93
CA GLY A 25 21.19 -18.52 40.84
C GLY A 25 20.66 -18.85 39.44
N ASN A 26 19.49 -19.48 39.34
CA ASN A 26 18.79 -19.66 38.06
C ASN A 26 18.14 -18.34 37.61
N TRP A 27 18.01 -18.15 36.29
CA TRP A 27 17.28 -17.03 35.66
C TRP A 27 17.75 -15.61 36.00
N LYS A 28 19.06 -15.40 36.16
CA LYS A 28 19.63 -14.07 36.41
C LYS A 28 19.45 -13.12 35.23
N ASP A 29 19.03 -11.90 35.53
CA ASP A 29 18.98 -10.80 34.57
C ASP A 29 20.40 -10.29 34.21
N HIS A 30 20.47 -9.49 33.14
CA HIS A 30 21.71 -8.94 32.60
C HIS A 30 21.53 -7.43 32.33
N PRO A 31 21.47 -6.57 33.37
CA PRO A 31 21.18 -5.14 33.21
C PRO A 31 22.20 -4.38 32.36
N GLN A 32 23.42 -4.91 32.20
CA GLN A 32 24.44 -4.37 31.31
C GLN A 32 24.07 -4.41 29.82
N THR A 33 23.06 -5.19 29.44
CA THR A 33 22.54 -5.24 28.06
C THR A 33 21.30 -4.35 27.88
N ALA A 34 20.99 -3.49 28.86
CA ALA A 34 19.88 -2.55 28.73
C ALA A 34 20.14 -1.58 27.58
N GLU A 35 19.11 -1.37 26.76
CA GLU A 35 19.12 -0.31 25.74
C GLU A 35 19.17 1.07 26.42
N PRO A 36 19.84 2.06 25.83
CA PRO A 36 19.82 3.42 26.34
C PRO A 36 18.38 3.97 26.31
N ILE A 37 18.07 4.88 27.22
CA ILE A 37 16.80 5.62 27.14
C ILE A 37 16.78 6.38 25.81
N GLN A 38 15.81 6.05 24.97
CA GLN A 38 15.55 6.77 23.74
C GLN A 38 14.73 8.02 24.09
N GLU A 39 15.17 9.18 23.60
CA GLU A 39 14.34 10.39 23.65
C GLU A 39 13.18 10.24 22.67
N GLY A 40 11.99 10.67 23.10
CA GLY A 40 10.78 10.64 22.29
C GLY A 40 9.87 11.81 22.66
N GLY A 41 8.87 12.05 21.81
CA GLY A 41 7.79 12.98 22.11
C GLY A 41 6.90 12.48 23.26
N ASP A 42 5.94 13.31 23.65
CA ASP A 42 4.92 12.94 24.63
C ASP A 42 4.12 11.70 24.19
N VAL A 43 3.58 10.95 25.16
CA VAL A 43 2.66 9.85 24.85
C VAL A 43 1.33 10.44 24.35
N TYR A 44 1.16 10.45 23.04
CA TYR A 44 -0.01 11.03 22.38
C TYR A 44 -0.37 10.28 21.10
N GLN A 45 -1.58 10.51 20.59
CA GLN A 45 -2.02 10.01 19.29
C GLN A 45 -1.73 11.08 18.22
N TYR A 46 -0.50 11.11 17.73
CA TYR A 46 -0.09 12.04 16.67
C TYR A 46 -0.82 11.75 15.35
N ASP A 47 -1.26 12.79 14.64
CA ASP A 47 -1.73 12.65 13.27
C ASP A 47 -0.53 12.69 12.32
N PHE A 48 -0.19 11.53 11.76
CA PHE A 48 0.97 11.41 10.86
C PHE A 48 0.88 12.33 9.64
N ARG A 49 -0.32 12.73 9.23
CA ARG A 49 -0.54 13.67 8.11
C ARG A 49 0.13 15.03 8.34
N GLU A 50 0.17 15.47 9.60
CA GLU A 50 0.78 16.74 9.98
C GLU A 50 2.31 16.64 9.97
N ASP A 51 2.85 15.43 10.19
CA ASP A 51 4.28 15.14 10.22
C ASP A 51 4.85 14.91 8.81
N ASP A 52 4.18 14.08 8.01
CA ASP A 52 4.54 13.78 6.63
C ASP A 52 3.29 13.56 5.76
N HIS A 53 3.15 14.39 4.73
CA HIS A 53 2.10 14.32 3.71
C HIS A 53 2.65 14.29 2.28
N ASP A 54 3.90 13.87 2.09
CA ASP A 54 4.48 13.66 0.76
C ASP A 54 4.11 12.27 0.19
N TYR A 55 2.82 12.09 -0.09
CA TYR A 55 2.29 10.80 -0.56
C TYR A 55 2.62 10.49 -2.02
N PHE A 56 2.96 11.50 -2.82
CA PHE A 56 2.88 11.40 -4.28
C PHE A 56 4.23 11.55 -4.99
N THR A 57 5.26 12.07 -4.31
CA THR A 57 6.59 12.25 -4.93
C THR A 57 7.21 10.91 -5.32
N GLN A 58 7.27 9.95 -4.41
CA GLN A 58 7.89 8.64 -4.70
C GLN A 58 7.14 7.85 -5.79
N PRO A 59 5.79 7.72 -5.75
CA PRO A 59 5.05 7.09 -6.84
C PRO A 59 5.25 7.77 -8.19
N GLY A 60 5.31 9.11 -8.21
CA GLY A 60 5.57 9.87 -9.44
C GLY A 60 6.95 9.59 -10.03
N ILE A 61 7.98 9.50 -9.18
CA ILE A 61 9.34 9.13 -9.60
C ILE A 61 9.35 7.72 -10.19
N LEU A 62 8.72 6.76 -9.52
CA LEU A 62 8.62 5.38 -10.01
C LEU A 62 7.94 5.33 -11.39
N PHE A 63 6.82 6.04 -11.55
CA PHE A 63 6.09 6.11 -12.82
C PHE A 63 6.93 6.69 -13.96
N ARG A 64 7.68 7.76 -13.71
CA ARG A 64 8.57 8.38 -14.71
C ARG A 64 9.74 7.49 -15.13
N ASN A 65 10.13 6.54 -14.27
CA ASN A 65 11.17 5.56 -14.58
C ASN A 65 10.65 4.33 -15.36
N MET A 66 9.32 4.17 -15.48
CA MET A 66 8.75 3.10 -16.29
C MET A 66 8.86 3.39 -17.78
N ASN A 67 9.06 2.35 -18.58
CA ASN A 67 8.93 2.45 -20.03
C ASN A 67 7.45 2.53 -20.46
N PRO A 68 7.14 2.93 -21.71
CA PRO A 68 5.75 3.08 -22.16
C PRO A 68 4.90 1.80 -22.07
N GLU A 69 5.50 0.61 -22.26
CA GLU A 69 4.78 -0.67 -22.15
C GLU A 69 4.40 -0.96 -20.69
N GLN A 70 5.30 -0.71 -19.74
CA GLN A 70 5.05 -0.84 -18.31
C GLN A 70 3.96 0.14 -17.84
N GLN A 71 4.00 1.40 -18.31
CA GLN A 71 2.98 2.39 -18.00
C GLN A 71 1.60 1.95 -18.53
N LEU A 72 1.53 1.42 -19.76
CA LEU A 72 0.28 0.90 -20.32
C LEU A 72 -0.27 -0.27 -19.48
N VAL A 73 0.58 -1.23 -19.13
CA VAL A 73 0.21 -2.36 -18.26
C VAL A 73 -0.30 -1.87 -16.90
N LEU A 74 0.34 -0.86 -16.31
CA LEU A 74 -0.09 -0.25 -15.06
C LEU A 74 -1.51 0.34 -15.17
N PHE A 75 -1.78 1.13 -16.21
CA PHE A 75 -3.09 1.77 -16.38
C PHE A 75 -4.21 0.74 -16.54
N GLU A 76 -3.98 -0.30 -17.34
CA GLU A 76 -4.98 -1.32 -17.64
C GLU A 76 -5.21 -2.29 -16.48
N ASN A 77 -4.15 -2.66 -15.75
CA ASN A 77 -4.26 -3.44 -14.53
C ASN A 77 -5.11 -2.69 -13.50
N THR A 78 -4.82 -1.41 -13.29
CA THR A 78 -5.58 -0.54 -12.39
C THR A 78 -7.05 -0.47 -12.82
N ALA A 79 -7.33 -0.18 -14.10
CA ALA A 79 -8.70 -0.09 -14.60
C ALA A 79 -9.50 -1.38 -14.43
N ARG A 80 -8.88 -2.55 -14.67
CA ARG A 80 -9.50 -3.86 -14.44
C ARG A 80 -9.74 -4.13 -12.97
N ASN A 81 -8.77 -3.83 -12.11
CA ASN A 81 -8.86 -4.08 -10.67
C ASN A 81 -9.94 -3.23 -10.01
N MET A 82 -10.12 -1.98 -10.48
CA MET A 82 -11.17 -1.09 -9.95
C MET A 82 -12.59 -1.62 -10.20
N GLY A 83 -12.80 -2.51 -11.18
CA GLY A 83 -14.06 -3.22 -11.37
C GLY A 83 -15.30 -2.29 -11.37
N ASP A 84 -16.30 -2.66 -10.59
CA ASP A 84 -17.57 -1.94 -10.40
C ASP A 84 -17.54 -0.89 -9.27
N SER A 85 -16.34 -0.54 -8.77
CA SER A 85 -16.16 0.54 -7.79
C SER A 85 -16.92 1.80 -8.19
N THR A 86 -17.41 2.54 -7.20
CA THR A 86 -18.23 3.73 -7.47
C THR A 86 -17.44 4.81 -8.21
N LEU A 87 -18.15 5.67 -8.93
CA LEU A 87 -17.51 6.71 -9.72
C LEU A 87 -16.70 7.68 -8.83
N GLN A 88 -17.17 7.93 -7.61
CA GLN A 88 -16.42 8.65 -6.56
C GLN A 88 -15.03 8.05 -6.31
N ILE A 89 -14.94 6.73 -6.13
CA ILE A 89 -13.67 6.03 -5.87
C ILE A 89 -12.76 6.12 -7.09
N LYS A 90 -13.33 5.96 -8.30
CA LYS A 90 -12.61 6.10 -9.58
C LYS A 90 -12.01 7.49 -9.74
N HIS A 91 -12.79 8.55 -9.50
CA HIS A 91 -12.32 9.93 -9.59
C HIS A 91 -11.24 10.24 -8.53
N ARG A 92 -11.40 9.75 -7.29
CA ARG A 92 -10.39 9.91 -6.22
C ARG A 92 -9.05 9.31 -6.63
N HIS A 93 -9.06 8.08 -7.16
CA HIS A 93 -7.83 7.42 -7.57
C HIS A 93 -7.17 8.13 -8.76
N ILE A 94 -7.94 8.55 -9.76
CA ILE A 94 -7.42 9.34 -10.90
C ILE A 94 -6.75 10.62 -10.39
N ASN A 95 -7.38 11.33 -9.45
CA ASN A 95 -6.79 12.54 -8.86
C ASN A 95 -5.45 12.24 -8.16
N HIS A 96 -5.38 11.19 -7.33
CA HIS A 96 -4.12 10.79 -6.69
C HIS A 96 -3.02 10.45 -7.71
N CYS A 97 -3.36 9.70 -8.77
CA CYS A 97 -2.44 9.41 -9.86
C CYS A 97 -1.98 10.70 -10.57
N TYR A 98 -2.90 11.66 -10.78
CA TYR A 98 -2.61 12.95 -11.41
C TYR A 98 -1.67 13.83 -10.57
N ILE A 99 -1.80 13.79 -9.23
CA ILE A 99 -0.88 14.50 -8.32
C ILE A 99 0.52 13.88 -8.40
N ALA A 100 0.62 12.55 -8.48
CA ALA A 100 1.90 11.87 -8.63
C ALA A 100 2.58 12.19 -9.97
N ASP A 101 1.82 12.14 -11.07
CA ASP A 101 2.22 12.60 -12.39
C ASP A 101 1.00 12.88 -13.29
N PRO A 102 0.93 14.02 -13.99
CA PRO A 102 -0.20 14.33 -14.87
C PRO A 102 -0.48 13.26 -15.94
N GLU A 103 0.56 12.63 -16.50
CA GLU A 103 0.40 11.59 -17.52
C GLU A 103 -0.09 10.28 -16.90
N TYR A 104 0.26 10.01 -15.64
CA TYR A 104 -0.29 8.87 -14.90
C TYR A 104 -1.80 9.02 -14.70
N GLY A 105 -2.24 10.18 -14.21
CA GLY A 105 -3.68 10.45 -14.03
C GLY A 105 -4.47 10.33 -15.34
N LYS A 106 -3.95 10.90 -16.44
CA LYS A 106 -4.58 10.81 -17.77
C LYS A 106 -4.65 9.37 -18.30
N GLY A 107 -3.56 8.61 -18.15
CA GLY A 107 -3.50 7.21 -18.57
C GLY A 107 -4.53 6.34 -17.86
N VAL A 108 -4.65 6.49 -16.53
CA VAL A 108 -5.66 5.77 -15.74
C VAL A 108 -7.08 6.21 -16.10
N ALA A 109 -7.32 7.52 -16.28
CA ALA A 109 -8.63 8.04 -16.69
C ALA A 109 -9.06 7.45 -18.05
N GLN A 110 -8.14 7.43 -19.03
CA GLN A 110 -8.37 6.85 -20.34
C GLN A 110 -8.66 5.35 -20.25
N ALA A 111 -7.90 4.58 -19.47
CA ALA A 111 -8.11 3.15 -19.29
C ALA A 111 -9.46 2.83 -18.60
N LEU A 112 -9.95 3.73 -17.74
CA LEU A 112 -11.27 3.65 -17.12
C LEU A 112 -12.42 4.13 -18.02
N GLY A 113 -12.12 4.78 -19.15
CA GLY A 113 -13.12 5.40 -20.02
C GLY A 113 -13.77 6.64 -19.40
N ILE A 114 -13.06 7.36 -18.54
CA ILE A 114 -13.51 8.59 -17.88
C ILE A 114 -12.77 9.77 -18.52
N SER A 115 -13.49 10.82 -18.90
CA SER A 115 -12.83 12.05 -19.39
C SER A 115 -12.08 12.71 -18.25
N ILE A 116 -10.83 13.11 -18.49
CA ILE A 116 -10.05 13.83 -17.47
C ILE A 116 -10.71 15.16 -17.09
N ASP A 117 -11.46 15.77 -18.00
CA ASP A 117 -12.19 17.02 -17.79
C ASP A 117 -13.38 16.86 -16.82
N ASP A 118 -13.89 15.63 -16.66
CA ASP A 118 -14.96 15.32 -15.71
C ASP A 118 -14.43 15.09 -14.28
N VAL A 119 -13.09 14.99 -14.13
CA VAL A 119 -12.46 14.73 -12.84
C VAL A 119 -12.08 16.04 -12.18
N ASP A 120 -12.46 16.22 -10.93
CA ASP A 120 -11.95 17.31 -10.10
C ASP A 120 -10.46 17.06 -9.81
N LEU A 121 -9.60 17.82 -10.49
CA LEU A 121 -8.14 17.76 -10.40
C LEU A 121 -7.55 18.62 -9.28
N MET A 122 -8.38 19.23 -8.41
CA MET A 122 -7.87 19.91 -7.23
C MET A 122 -7.03 18.95 -6.37
N PRO A 123 -5.79 19.31 -5.98
CA PRO A 123 -4.91 18.42 -5.21
C PRO A 123 -5.52 18.00 -3.87
N MET A 124 -5.61 16.69 -3.62
CA MET A 124 -5.98 16.09 -2.33
C MET A 124 -4.70 15.85 -1.49
N ILE A 125 -4.17 16.91 -0.86
CA ILE A 125 -2.92 16.84 -0.10
C ILE A 125 -3.13 16.15 1.26
N SER A 126 -4.33 16.24 1.85
CA SER A 126 -4.66 15.56 3.13
C SER A 126 -3.63 15.79 4.24
N ASP A 127 -3.15 17.03 4.39
CA ASP A 127 -2.12 17.51 5.34
C ASP A 127 -2.57 17.54 6.82
N SER A 128 -3.86 17.36 7.07
CA SER A 128 -4.43 17.29 8.41
C SER A 128 -5.64 16.38 8.42
N ARG A 129 -6.05 15.92 9.60
CA ARG A 129 -7.31 15.17 9.80
C ARG A 129 -8.50 15.85 9.15
N THR A 130 -8.61 17.17 9.30
CA THR A 130 -9.74 17.95 8.80
C THR A 130 -9.73 18.00 7.27
N THR A 131 -8.57 18.23 6.66
CA THR A 131 -8.41 18.22 5.20
C THR A 131 -8.72 16.83 4.64
N TRP A 132 -8.17 15.78 5.25
CA TRP A 132 -8.42 14.39 4.86
C TRP A 132 -9.91 14.01 4.91
N MET A 133 -10.65 14.48 5.92
CA MET A 133 -12.10 14.26 5.99
C MET A 133 -12.84 14.95 4.84
N LYS A 134 -12.42 16.17 4.46
CA LYS A 134 -13.01 16.90 3.33
C LYS A 134 -12.69 16.21 1.99
N ASP A 135 -11.43 15.82 1.79
CA ASP A 135 -10.98 15.11 0.58
C ASP A 135 -11.72 13.79 0.39
N ASN A 136 -11.94 13.04 1.47
CA ASN A 136 -12.72 11.80 1.43
C ASN A 136 -14.20 12.03 1.09
N ALA A 137 -14.79 13.11 1.59
CA ALA A 137 -16.19 13.45 1.31
C ALA A 137 -16.41 14.00 -0.11
N ARG A 138 -15.33 14.38 -0.81
CA ARG A 138 -15.37 14.92 -2.18
C ARG A 138 -15.99 13.91 -3.15
N GLY A 139 -16.83 14.40 -4.06
CA GLY A 139 -17.53 13.56 -5.05
C GLY A 139 -18.55 12.61 -4.46
N SER A 140 -19.12 12.90 -3.29
CA SER A 140 -20.13 12.04 -2.63
C SER A 140 -21.41 11.87 -3.47
N ASP A 141 -21.70 12.81 -4.35
CA ASP A 141 -22.72 12.74 -5.39
C ASP A 141 -22.45 11.66 -6.46
N LEU A 142 -21.17 11.31 -6.67
CA LEU A 142 -20.72 10.28 -7.60
C LEU A 142 -20.66 8.88 -6.96
N ASN A 143 -21.24 8.70 -5.76
CA ASN A 143 -21.28 7.40 -5.09
C ASN A 143 -22.34 6.46 -5.70
N ILE A 144 -22.22 6.23 -7.01
CA ILE A 144 -23.07 5.36 -7.81
C ILE A 144 -22.27 4.15 -8.31
N PRO A 145 -22.84 2.93 -8.29
CA PRO A 145 -22.19 1.76 -8.87
C PRO A 145 -21.88 1.97 -10.35
N THR A 146 -20.73 1.50 -10.79
CA THR A 146 -20.32 1.59 -12.20
C THR A 146 -20.18 0.19 -12.80
N LYS A 147 -19.95 0.13 -14.11
CA LYS A 147 -19.57 -1.13 -14.77
C LYS A 147 -18.05 -1.27 -14.76
N PRO A 148 -17.52 -2.51 -14.72
CA PRO A 148 -16.11 -2.77 -14.97
C PRO A 148 -15.64 -2.09 -16.25
N ALA A 149 -14.50 -1.39 -16.17
CA ALA A 149 -13.90 -0.76 -17.35
C ALA A 149 -13.41 -1.84 -18.32
N ASN A 150 -13.49 -1.53 -19.62
CA ASN A 150 -12.93 -2.36 -20.67
C ASN A 150 -11.91 -1.51 -21.45
N PRO A 151 -10.61 -1.57 -21.09
CA PRO A 151 -9.58 -0.78 -21.75
C PRO A 151 -9.57 -1.05 -23.27
N MET A 152 -9.18 -0.04 -24.06
CA MET A 152 -9.27 -0.11 -25.53
C MET A 152 -8.50 -1.30 -26.12
N THR A 153 -7.32 -1.58 -25.60
CA THR A 153 -6.45 -2.72 -25.99
C THR A 153 -7.09 -4.08 -25.72
N ALA A 154 -8.00 -4.17 -24.75
CA ALA A 154 -8.72 -5.37 -24.36
C ALA A 154 -10.13 -5.45 -24.97
N MET A 155 -10.56 -4.44 -25.74
CA MET A 155 -11.93 -4.33 -26.26
C MET A 155 -12.30 -5.52 -27.14
N GLU A 156 -11.36 -6.00 -27.97
CA GLU A 156 -11.55 -7.13 -28.89
C GLU A 156 -11.18 -8.50 -28.27
N LEU A 157 -10.58 -8.52 -27.07
CA LEU A 157 -10.16 -9.76 -26.42
C LEU A 157 -11.32 -10.46 -25.70
N PRO A 158 -11.43 -11.81 -25.76
CA PRO A 158 -12.39 -12.56 -24.98
C PRO A 158 -12.05 -12.50 -23.48
N PRO A 159 -13.02 -12.71 -22.55
CA PRO A 159 -12.79 -12.56 -21.10
C PRO A 159 -11.56 -13.32 -20.55
N LYS A 160 -11.27 -14.50 -21.10
CA LYS A 160 -10.10 -15.33 -20.72
C LYS A 160 -8.76 -14.75 -21.17
N GLY A 161 -8.73 -13.93 -22.23
CA GLY A 161 -7.52 -13.25 -22.72
C GLY A 161 -7.26 -11.90 -22.06
N ARG A 162 -8.11 -11.49 -21.11
CA ARG A 162 -7.97 -10.22 -20.36
C ARG A 162 -7.28 -10.39 -19.01
N ASP A 163 -7.05 -11.64 -18.60
CA ASP A 163 -6.22 -11.95 -17.45
C ASP A 163 -4.75 -11.81 -17.85
N THR A 164 -4.12 -10.74 -17.39
CA THR A 164 -2.69 -10.47 -17.63
C THR A 164 -1.80 -11.06 -16.56
N ASN A 165 -2.37 -11.79 -15.59
CA ASN A 165 -1.57 -12.50 -14.60
C ASN A 165 -0.90 -13.69 -15.28
N VAL A 166 0.40 -13.82 -15.06
CA VAL A 166 1.11 -15.06 -15.37
C VAL A 166 0.76 -16.11 -14.31
N GLU A 167 0.69 -17.39 -14.71
CA GLU A 167 0.44 -18.49 -13.77
C GLU A 167 1.54 -18.60 -12.70
N ASP A 168 2.78 -18.25 -13.06
CA ASP A 168 3.92 -18.20 -12.15
C ASP A 168 4.60 -16.82 -12.19
N PRO A 169 4.33 -15.95 -11.21
CA PRO A 169 4.94 -14.62 -11.10
C PRO A 169 6.47 -14.65 -10.99
N MET A 170 7.06 -15.73 -10.48
CA MET A 170 8.52 -15.86 -10.32
C MET A 170 9.26 -15.94 -11.67
N MET A 171 8.53 -16.14 -12.77
CA MET A 171 9.09 -16.20 -14.13
C MET A 171 9.26 -14.84 -14.80
N LEU A 172 8.64 -13.76 -14.29
CA LEU A 172 8.65 -12.44 -14.95
C LEU A 172 9.96 -11.68 -14.78
N SER A 173 10.57 -11.75 -13.59
CA SER A 173 11.91 -11.24 -13.31
C SER A 173 12.40 -11.82 -11.98
N ARG A 174 13.70 -12.14 -11.89
CA ARG A 174 14.33 -12.42 -10.59
C ARG A 174 14.65 -11.09 -9.92
N TRP A 175 14.48 -11.01 -8.61
CA TRP A 175 14.79 -9.79 -7.84
C TRP A 175 16.27 -9.38 -7.96
N GLU A 176 17.17 -10.34 -8.22
CA GLU A 176 18.61 -10.10 -8.43
C GLU A 176 18.92 -9.35 -9.74
N ASP A 177 17.99 -9.41 -10.70
CA ASP A 177 18.14 -8.83 -12.04
C ASP A 177 17.38 -7.50 -12.21
N ASP A 178 16.71 -7.02 -11.16
CA ASP A 178 15.94 -5.77 -11.20
C ASP A 178 16.87 -4.57 -10.94
N PRO A 179 17.09 -3.67 -11.91
CA PRO A 179 17.98 -2.51 -11.76
C PRO A 179 17.48 -1.46 -10.75
N HIS A 180 16.28 -1.65 -10.19
CA HIS A 180 15.64 -0.74 -9.24
C HIS A 180 15.41 -1.34 -7.85
N VAL A 181 15.65 -2.65 -7.67
CA VAL A 181 15.64 -3.30 -6.36
C VAL A 181 17.07 -3.30 -5.83
N LEU A 182 17.28 -2.63 -4.68
CA LEU A 182 18.57 -2.57 -3.98
C LEU A 182 19.00 -3.93 -3.41
#